data_AF-A0A9D6DXU4-F1
#
_entry.id   AF-A0A9D6DXU4-F1
#
_cell.length_a   1.000
_cell.length_b   1.000
_cell.length_c   1.000
_cell.angle_alpha   90.00
_cell.angle_beta   90.00
_cell.angle_gamma   90.00
#
_symmetry.space_group_name_H-M   'P 1'
#
loop_
_entity.id
_entity.type
_entity.pdbx_description
1 polymer ?
#
loop_
_entity_poly.entity_id
_entity_poly.type
_entity_poly.pdbx_seq_one_letter_code
_entity_poly.pdbx_strand_id
1 'polypeptide(L)'
;MNRTPKFAVRWWTFTRERFPLLNHLPVILFFWSAGSLVASRSTGLSPALTLQEFLSAATLFFLFFHLRIFDEIKDCPNDRIVHSDRPLARGLISLKEAKSVAWGLIVLELYGAWLIGLPAFVSLACAVLYSLLMYKEFLLGPWLRPRMEAYALSHTLVSCWMALFLWSSVTGRHFWQIPKTYALWVLACWMIFNIFEFGRKTLGKEEEQDLVESYSKRLGSWGAAGSVLVMAAIAAAIAFRLGHAFKLREFFLLLMAALVGVLVLAGGVYAVTGTERPARTFRTACSTFILFYDLIVTLGAVF
;
A
#
# COMPACT_ATOMS: atom_id res chain seq x y z
N MET A 1 22.01 -25.64 25.73
CA MET A 1 21.68 -25.69 24.28
C MET A 1 20.34 -24.99 24.05
N ASN A 2 20.35 -23.73 23.61
CA ASN A 2 19.12 -23.04 23.24
C ASN A 2 18.54 -23.71 22.00
N ARG A 3 17.46 -24.48 22.16
CA ARG A 3 16.72 -25.05 21.03
C ARG A 3 16.24 -23.90 20.18
N THR A 4 16.73 -23.81 18.95
CA THR A 4 16.18 -22.89 17.95
C THR A 4 14.67 -23.08 17.89
N PRO A 5 13.86 -22.01 18.04
CA PRO A 5 12.41 -22.15 18.06
C PRO A 5 11.92 -22.84 16.78
N LYS A 6 10.83 -23.62 16.92
CA LYS A 6 10.20 -24.31 15.77
C LYS A 6 9.87 -23.29 14.66
N PHE A 7 9.92 -23.74 13.41
CA PHE A 7 9.62 -22.91 12.23
C PHE A 7 8.38 -22.02 12.41
N ALA A 8 7.25 -22.62 12.83
CA ALA A 8 6.00 -21.89 13.05
C ALA A 8 6.11 -20.77 14.09
N VAL A 9 6.87 -20.96 15.17
CA VAL A 9 7.06 -19.94 16.22
C VAL A 9 7.90 -18.78 15.68
N ARG A 10 8.94 -19.07 14.89
CA ARG A 10 9.80 -18.04 14.26
C ARG A 10 9.00 -17.20 13.26
N TRP A 11 8.23 -17.84 12.39
CA TRP A 11 7.38 -17.15 11.42
C TRP A 11 6.22 -16.40 12.06
N TRP A 12 5.61 -16.95 13.12
CA TRP A 12 4.61 -16.21 13.87
C TRP A 12 5.17 -14.92 14.49
N THR A 13 6.39 -15.00 15.04
CA THR A 13 7.10 -13.83 15.58
C THR A 13 7.41 -12.82 14.47
N PHE A 14 7.91 -13.27 13.32
CA PHE A 14 8.12 -12.42 12.14
C PHE A 14 6.83 -11.72 11.70
N THR A 15 5.73 -12.47 11.55
CA THR A 15 4.44 -11.91 11.15
C THR A 15 3.97 -10.89 12.17
N ARG A 16 4.06 -11.15 13.48
CA ARG A 16 3.65 -10.18 14.50
C ARG A 16 4.46 -8.89 14.48
N GLU A 17 5.77 -8.97 14.24
CA GLU A 17 6.65 -7.80 14.27
C GLU A 17 6.65 -7.01 12.96
N ARG A 18 6.59 -7.69 11.81
CA ARG A 18 6.77 -7.06 10.49
C ARG A 18 5.50 -6.97 9.67
N PHE A 19 4.55 -7.88 9.89
CA PHE A 19 3.25 -7.87 9.22
C PHE A 19 2.08 -8.06 10.22
N PRO A 20 1.99 -7.25 11.30
CA PRO A 20 0.96 -7.43 12.31
C PRO A 20 -0.43 -7.39 11.65
N LEU A 21 -1.13 -8.52 11.77
CA LEU A 21 -2.38 -8.77 11.04
C LEU A 21 -3.46 -7.75 11.36
N LEU A 22 -3.52 -7.25 12.60
CA LEU A 22 -4.48 -6.22 13.01
C LEU A 22 -4.31 -4.89 12.25
N ASN A 23 -3.10 -4.60 11.76
CA ASN A 23 -2.84 -3.37 11.00
C ASN A 23 -3.00 -3.60 9.49
N HIS A 24 -2.60 -4.78 9.00
CA HIS A 24 -2.55 -5.07 7.57
C HIS A 24 -3.89 -5.59 7.04
N LEU A 25 -4.60 -6.45 7.78
CA LEU A 25 -5.88 -7.02 7.33
C LEU A 25 -6.92 -5.93 7.02
N PRO A 26 -7.14 -4.89 7.85
CA PRO A 26 -8.09 -3.84 7.51
C PRO A 26 -7.74 -3.10 6.23
N VAL A 27 -6.47 -2.74 6.03
CA VAL A 27 -6.00 -2.07 4.80
C VAL A 27 -6.23 -2.97 3.58
N ILE A 28 -5.90 -4.25 3.67
CA ILE A 28 -6.07 -5.21 2.56
C ILE A 28 -7.55 -5.42 2.24
N LEU A 29 -8.40 -5.59 3.26
CA LEU A 29 -9.83 -5.81 3.09
C LEU A 29 -10.53 -4.56 2.54
N PHE A 30 -10.16 -3.36 3.00
CA PHE A 30 -10.72 -2.11 2.49
C PHE A 30 -10.26 -1.86 1.06
N PHE A 31 -8.97 -2.01 0.76
CA PHE A 31 -8.44 -1.92 -0.60
C PHE A 31 -9.12 -2.92 -1.56
N TRP A 32 -9.27 -4.17 -1.13
CA TRP A 32 -9.97 -5.21 -1.89
C TRP A 32 -11.45 -4.86 -2.13
N SER A 33 -12.17 -4.46 -1.07
CA SER A 33 -13.61 -4.16 -1.16
C SER A 33 -13.87 -2.94 -2.04
N ALA A 34 -13.09 -1.86 -1.88
CA ALA A 34 -13.21 -0.65 -2.68
C ALA A 34 -12.87 -0.94 -4.15
N GLY A 35 -11.75 -1.62 -4.40
CA GLY A 35 -11.33 -2.00 -5.75
C GLY A 35 -12.34 -2.91 -6.45
N SER A 36 -12.91 -3.88 -5.74
CA SER A 36 -13.95 -4.77 -6.28
C SER A 36 -15.25 -4.03 -6.59
N LEU A 37 -15.68 -3.14 -5.70
CA LEU A 37 -16.91 -2.38 -5.86
C LEU A 37 -16.81 -1.37 -7.01
N VAL A 38 -15.70 -0.63 -7.10
CA VAL A 38 -15.44 0.29 -8.21
C VAL A 38 -15.35 -0.48 -9.53
N ALA A 39 -14.80 -1.70 -9.51
CA ALA A 39 -14.73 -2.58 -10.68
C ALA A 39 -16.13 -2.98 -11.18
N SER A 40 -16.95 -3.52 -10.27
CA SER A 40 -18.32 -3.94 -10.56
C SER A 40 -19.17 -2.78 -11.07
N ARG A 41 -19.13 -1.63 -10.38
CA ARG A 41 -19.91 -0.44 -10.74
C ARG A 41 -19.54 0.12 -12.11
N SER A 42 -18.26 0.12 -12.47
CA SER A 42 -17.83 0.65 -13.78
C SER A 42 -18.01 -0.32 -14.94
N THR A 43 -18.42 -1.57 -14.67
CA THR A 43 -18.86 -2.54 -15.69
C THR A 43 -20.36 -2.81 -15.69
N GLY A 44 -21.09 -2.28 -14.71
CA GLY A 44 -22.51 -2.61 -14.51
C GLY A 44 -22.75 -4.00 -13.92
N LEU A 45 -21.72 -4.64 -13.36
CA LEU A 45 -21.85 -5.90 -12.64
C LEU A 45 -22.41 -5.65 -11.23
N SER A 46 -23.17 -6.61 -10.73
CA SER A 46 -23.62 -6.62 -9.34
C SER A 46 -22.49 -7.16 -8.43
N PRO A 47 -22.12 -6.46 -7.35
CA PRO A 47 -21.20 -7.01 -6.35
C PRO A 47 -21.74 -8.31 -5.77
N ALA A 48 -20.91 -9.35 -5.62
CA ALA A 48 -21.35 -10.64 -5.11
C ALA A 48 -20.22 -11.40 -4.42
N LEU A 49 -20.41 -11.72 -3.13
CA LEU A 49 -19.49 -12.51 -2.31
C LEU A 49 -19.43 -13.97 -2.78
N THR A 50 -18.69 -14.21 -3.86
CA THR A 50 -18.47 -15.52 -4.47
C THR A 50 -17.16 -16.15 -4.00
N LEU A 51 -16.96 -17.44 -4.30
CA LEU A 51 -15.67 -18.10 -4.10
C LEU A 51 -14.54 -17.36 -4.85
N GLN A 52 -14.82 -16.81 -6.04
CA GLN A 52 -13.88 -16.03 -6.83
C GLN A 52 -13.45 -14.74 -6.10
N GLU A 53 -14.38 -14.06 -5.44
CA GLU A 53 -14.10 -12.89 -4.61
C GLU A 53 -13.22 -13.24 -3.40
N PHE A 54 -13.50 -14.37 -2.73
CA PHE A 54 -12.65 -14.88 -1.65
C PHE A 54 -11.24 -15.22 -2.13
N LEU A 55 -11.10 -15.91 -3.28
CA LEU A 55 -9.81 -16.21 -3.88
C LEU A 55 -9.05 -14.94 -4.26
N SER A 56 -9.74 -13.92 -4.77
CA SER A 56 -9.13 -12.61 -5.08
C SER A 56 -8.59 -11.93 -3.82
N ALA A 57 -9.35 -11.93 -2.72
CA ALA A 57 -8.92 -11.34 -1.45
C ALA A 57 -7.72 -12.10 -0.85
N ALA A 58 -7.76 -13.44 -0.87
CA ALA A 58 -6.67 -14.29 -0.40
C ALA A 58 -5.39 -14.10 -1.24
N THR A 59 -5.52 -14.04 -2.56
CA THR A 59 -4.41 -13.79 -3.48
C THR A 59 -3.77 -12.42 -3.21
N LEU A 60 -4.59 -11.39 -3.02
CA LEU A 60 -4.11 -10.06 -2.67
C LEU A 60 -3.39 -10.06 -1.32
N PHE A 61 -3.92 -10.76 -0.31
CA PHE A 61 -3.25 -10.92 0.99
C PHE A 61 -1.86 -11.56 0.84
N PHE A 62 -1.74 -12.63 0.05
CA PHE A 62 -0.44 -13.26 -0.21
C PHE A 62 0.53 -12.32 -0.92
N LEU A 63 0.04 -11.51 -1.87
CA LEU A 63 0.85 -10.50 -2.54
C LEU A 63 1.39 -9.44 -1.57
N PHE A 64 0.56 -8.91 -0.67
CA PHE A 64 1.03 -7.98 0.38
C PHE A 64 2.09 -8.63 1.29
N PHE A 65 1.88 -9.90 1.68
CA PHE A 65 2.82 -10.60 2.54
C PHE A 65 4.15 -10.91 1.82
N HIS A 66 4.08 -11.30 0.54
CA HIS A 66 5.23 -11.46 -0.35
C HIS A 66 6.03 -10.17 -0.44
N LEU A 67 5.40 -9.04 -0.79
CA LEU A 67 6.05 -7.74 -0.86
C LEU A 67 6.76 -7.38 0.46
N ARG A 68 6.11 -7.69 1.59
CA ARG A 68 6.70 -7.44 2.89
C ARG A 68 7.97 -8.24 3.13
N ILE A 69 7.98 -9.52 2.78
CA ILE A 69 9.17 -10.37 2.91
C ILE A 69 10.29 -9.87 1.98
N PHE A 70 9.96 -9.43 0.76
CA PHE A 70 10.93 -8.88 -0.17
C PHE A 70 11.60 -7.61 0.35
N ASP A 71 10.84 -6.69 0.94
CA ASP A 71 11.41 -5.50 1.59
C ASP A 71 12.36 -5.89 2.73
N GLU A 72 12.01 -6.86 3.58
CA GLU A 72 12.89 -7.32 4.66
C GLU A 72 14.18 -7.98 4.14
N ILE A 73 14.12 -8.73 3.03
CA ILE A 73 15.31 -9.33 2.42
C ILE A 73 16.20 -8.25 1.81
N LYS A 74 15.61 -7.30 1.10
CA LYS A 74 16.29 -6.19 0.43
C LYS A 74 16.98 -5.27 1.44
N ASP A 75 16.29 -4.93 2.52
CA ASP A 75 16.76 -3.96 3.52
C ASP A 75 17.70 -4.59 4.57
N CYS A 76 17.76 -5.93 4.67
CA CYS A 76 18.56 -6.67 5.65
C CYS A 76 20.02 -6.18 5.83
N PRO A 77 20.80 -5.88 4.76
CA PRO A 77 22.16 -5.36 4.93
C PRO A 77 22.22 -4.04 5.71
N ASN A 78 21.29 -3.12 5.42
CA ASN A 78 21.21 -1.83 6.11
C ASN A 78 20.62 -1.97 7.51
N ASP A 79 19.61 -2.83 7.65
CA ASP A 79 18.95 -3.11 8.92
C ASP A 79 19.89 -3.74 9.94
N ARG A 80 20.90 -4.51 9.54
CA ARG A 80 21.94 -4.99 10.48
C ARG A 80 22.69 -3.88 11.21
N ILE A 81 22.76 -2.70 10.59
CA ILE A 81 23.45 -1.53 11.13
C ILE A 81 22.45 -0.65 11.90
N VAL A 82 21.33 -0.31 11.27
CA VAL A 82 20.39 0.71 11.79
C VAL A 82 19.29 0.11 12.67
N HIS A 83 18.88 -1.13 12.41
CA HIS A 83 17.73 -1.78 13.04
C HIS A 83 18.03 -3.25 13.36
N SER A 84 19.09 -3.47 14.14
CA SER A 84 19.62 -4.80 14.45
C SER A 84 18.64 -5.69 15.22
N ASP A 85 17.57 -5.11 15.76
CA ASP A 85 16.45 -5.78 16.41
C ASP A 85 15.50 -6.47 15.42
N ARG A 86 15.52 -6.14 14.13
CA ARG A 86 14.60 -6.73 13.15
C ARG A 86 14.81 -8.24 12.97
N PRO A 87 13.75 -9.05 12.72
CA PRO A 87 13.85 -10.51 12.64
C PRO A 87 14.95 -11.07 11.74
N LEU A 88 15.09 -10.55 10.52
CA LEU A 88 16.12 -11.02 9.59
C LEU A 88 17.51 -10.49 9.96
N ALA A 89 17.60 -9.26 10.49
CA ALA A 89 18.85 -8.67 10.94
C ALA A 89 19.44 -9.41 12.14
N ARG A 90 18.61 -9.77 13.13
CA ARG A 90 19.00 -10.55 14.32
C ARG A 90 19.12 -12.06 14.10
N GLY A 91 18.84 -12.55 12.88
CA GLY A 91 18.96 -13.96 12.52
C GLY A 91 17.83 -14.87 13.03
N LEU A 92 16.64 -14.33 13.34
CA LEU A 92 15.46 -15.14 13.67
C LEU A 92 15.07 -16.07 12.50
N ILE A 93 15.15 -15.55 11.28
CA ILE A 93 14.89 -16.28 10.04
C ILE A 93 16.11 -16.10 9.12
N SER A 94 16.55 -17.18 8.48
CA SER A 94 17.67 -17.10 7.54
C SER A 94 17.26 -16.46 6.22
N LEU A 95 18.18 -15.80 5.52
CA LEU A 95 17.91 -15.22 4.20
C LEU A 95 17.46 -16.26 3.18
N LYS A 96 18.00 -17.50 3.25
CA LYS A 96 17.60 -18.60 2.37
C LYS A 96 16.15 -19.01 2.64
N GLU A 97 15.77 -19.14 3.91
CA GLU A 97 14.42 -19.47 4.34
C GLU A 97 13.41 -18.40 3.92
N ALA A 98 13.72 -17.12 4.14
CA ALA A 98 12.87 -16.00 3.71
C ALA A 98 12.65 -16.00 2.18
N LYS A 99 13.71 -16.23 1.39
CA LYS A 99 13.61 -16.37 -0.07
C LYS A 99 12.74 -17.56 -0.48
N SER A 100 12.91 -18.72 0.15
CA SER A 100 12.09 -19.90 -0.13
C SER A 100 10.61 -19.65 0.14
N VAL A 101 10.27 -19.00 1.26
CA VAL A 101 8.88 -18.66 1.57
C VAL A 101 8.32 -17.63 0.59
N ALA A 102 9.08 -16.60 0.22
CA ALA A 102 8.63 -15.62 -0.77
C ALA A 102 8.36 -16.26 -2.15
N TRP A 103 9.23 -17.16 -2.62
CA TRP A 103 8.97 -17.92 -3.85
C TRP A 103 7.75 -18.83 -3.75
N GLY A 104 7.54 -19.46 -2.58
CA GLY A 104 6.33 -20.24 -2.32
C GLY A 104 5.05 -19.39 -2.40
N LEU A 105 5.09 -18.15 -1.86
CA LEU A 105 3.98 -17.20 -1.98
C LEU A 105 3.73 -16.79 -3.43
N ILE A 106 4.78 -16.57 -4.23
CA ILE A 106 4.67 -16.27 -5.66
C ILE A 106 3.94 -17.40 -6.42
N VAL A 107 4.29 -18.65 -6.13
CA VAL A 107 3.59 -19.79 -6.74
C VAL A 107 2.13 -19.83 -6.29
N LEU A 108 1.88 -19.60 -5.01
CA LEU A 108 0.53 -19.63 -4.44
C LEU A 108 -0.37 -18.51 -4.99
N GLU A 109 0.14 -17.29 -5.11
CA GLU A 109 -0.61 -16.16 -5.66
C GLU A 109 -0.91 -16.36 -7.15
N LEU A 110 0.08 -16.81 -7.94
CA LEU A 110 -0.12 -17.13 -9.36
C LEU A 110 -1.13 -18.26 -9.55
N TYR A 111 -1.08 -19.30 -8.72
CA TYR A 111 -2.05 -20.37 -8.74
C TYR A 111 -3.46 -19.87 -8.36
N GLY A 112 -3.57 -19.04 -7.31
CA GLY A 112 -4.83 -18.40 -6.92
C GLY A 112 -5.45 -17.57 -8.04
N ALA A 113 -4.64 -16.75 -8.74
CA ALA A 113 -5.12 -15.98 -9.89
C ALA A 113 -5.46 -16.84 -11.10
N TRP A 114 -4.75 -17.95 -11.32
CA TRP A 114 -5.08 -18.91 -12.37
C TRP A 114 -6.46 -19.56 -12.13
N LEU A 115 -6.78 -19.92 -10.88
CA LEU A 115 -8.11 -20.44 -10.51
C LEU A 115 -9.25 -19.43 -10.75
N ILE A 116 -8.96 -18.13 -10.67
CA ILE A 116 -9.92 -17.05 -10.96
C ILE A 116 -10.15 -16.93 -12.46
N GLY A 117 -9.09 -17.03 -13.26
CA GLY A 117 -9.16 -17.03 -14.72
C GLY A 117 -7.96 -16.37 -15.39
N LEU A 118 -7.83 -16.56 -16.71
CA LEU A 118 -6.70 -16.08 -17.49
C LEU A 118 -6.46 -14.56 -17.36
N PRO A 119 -7.47 -13.67 -17.38
CA PRO A 119 -7.23 -12.24 -17.25
C PRO A 119 -6.65 -11.85 -15.88
N ALA A 120 -7.15 -12.47 -14.80
CA ALA A 120 -6.63 -12.27 -13.45
C ALA A 120 -5.19 -12.77 -13.33
N PHE A 121 -4.91 -13.97 -13.87
CA PHE A 121 -3.56 -14.53 -13.94
C PHE A 121 -2.57 -13.60 -14.64
N VAL A 122 -2.91 -13.12 -15.85
CA VAL A 122 -2.04 -12.21 -16.61
C VAL A 122 -1.80 -10.90 -15.84
N SER A 123 -2.85 -10.33 -15.24
CA SER A 123 -2.71 -9.11 -14.45
C SER A 123 -1.84 -9.31 -13.22
N LEU A 124 -2.00 -10.43 -12.50
CA LEU A 124 -1.17 -10.73 -11.34
C LEU A 124 0.28 -11.01 -11.76
N ALA A 125 0.50 -11.74 -12.85
CA ALA A 125 1.84 -11.98 -13.38
C ALA A 125 2.59 -10.67 -13.67
N CYS A 126 1.91 -9.65 -14.18
CA CYS A 126 2.47 -8.30 -14.32
C CYS A 126 2.81 -7.66 -12.96
N ALA A 127 1.95 -7.80 -11.95
CA ALA A 127 2.23 -7.32 -10.59
C ALA A 127 3.45 -8.01 -9.95
N VAL A 128 3.57 -9.33 -10.13
CA VAL A 128 4.72 -10.13 -9.67
C VAL A 128 5.99 -9.74 -10.42
N LEU A 129 5.91 -9.56 -11.75
CA LEU A 129 7.06 -9.08 -12.51
C LEU A 129 7.52 -7.71 -12.01
N TYR A 130 6.56 -6.81 -11.72
CA TYR A 130 6.87 -5.51 -11.14
C TYR A 130 7.51 -5.62 -9.75
N SER A 131 7.02 -6.52 -8.88
CA SER A 131 7.62 -6.74 -7.56
C SER A 131 9.05 -7.31 -7.64
N LEU A 132 9.34 -8.16 -8.63
CA LEU A 132 10.68 -8.67 -8.90
C LEU A 132 11.62 -7.57 -9.40
N LEU A 133 11.12 -6.65 -10.24
CA LEU A 133 11.87 -5.45 -10.64
C LEU A 133 12.16 -4.56 -9.43
N MET A 134 11.18 -4.30 -8.57
CA MET A 134 11.36 -3.56 -7.31
C MET A 134 12.37 -4.23 -6.39
N TYR A 135 12.32 -5.56 -6.25
CA TYR A 135 13.29 -6.33 -5.46
C TYR A 135 14.72 -6.15 -5.96
N LYS A 136 14.90 -5.89 -7.26
CA LYS A 136 16.18 -5.54 -7.90
C LYS A 136 16.42 -4.04 -8.01
N GLU A 137 15.59 -3.21 -7.36
CA GLU A 137 15.62 -1.75 -7.44
C GLU A 137 15.64 -1.23 -8.88
N PHE A 138 14.84 -1.87 -9.76
CA PHE A 138 14.74 -1.61 -11.19
C PHE A 138 16.08 -1.68 -11.95
N LEU A 139 17.09 -2.35 -11.37
CA LEU A 139 18.48 -2.36 -11.86
C LEU A 139 19.15 -0.97 -11.85
N LEU A 140 18.54 -0.01 -11.15
CA LEU A 140 18.98 1.39 -11.05
C LEU A 140 19.24 1.79 -9.59
N GLY A 141 19.51 0.81 -8.71
CA GLY A 141 19.72 1.02 -7.27
C GLY A 141 20.64 2.18 -6.90
N PRO A 142 21.87 2.29 -7.45
CA PRO A 142 22.79 3.40 -7.16
C PRO A 142 22.24 4.78 -7.52
N TRP A 143 21.37 4.86 -8.54
CA TRP A 143 20.71 6.10 -8.95
C TRP A 143 19.45 6.37 -8.13
N LEU A 144 18.72 5.31 -7.74
CA LEU A 144 17.42 5.43 -7.06
C LEU A 144 17.56 5.69 -5.56
N ARG A 145 18.52 5.04 -4.88
CA ARG A 145 18.69 5.15 -3.42
C ARG A 145 18.91 6.59 -2.93
N PRO A 146 19.73 7.45 -3.58
CA PRO A 146 19.89 8.85 -3.17
C PRO A 146 18.66 9.74 -3.47
N ARG A 147 17.66 9.22 -4.17
CA ARG A 147 16.47 9.95 -4.64
C ARG A 147 15.23 9.38 -3.96
N MET A 148 15.10 9.66 -2.67
CA MET A 148 14.04 9.15 -1.80
C MET A 148 12.63 9.26 -2.40
N GLU A 149 12.26 10.40 -3.02
CA GLU A 149 10.94 10.56 -3.65
C GLU A 149 10.76 9.62 -4.84
N ALA A 150 11.74 9.56 -5.75
CA ALA A 150 11.68 8.69 -6.92
C ALA A 150 11.66 7.22 -6.51
N TYR A 151 12.40 6.87 -5.45
CA TYR A 151 12.39 5.55 -4.85
C TYR A 151 10.99 5.20 -4.36
N ALA A 152 10.36 6.06 -3.55
CA ALA A 152 9.02 5.83 -3.03
C ALA A 152 7.97 5.79 -4.14
N LEU A 153 7.94 6.77 -5.03
CA LEU A 153 6.98 6.87 -6.14
C LEU A 153 7.03 5.63 -7.05
N SER A 154 8.23 5.14 -7.36
CA SER A 154 8.39 3.90 -8.15
C SER A 154 7.95 2.68 -7.36
N HIS A 155 8.32 2.54 -6.08
CA HIS A 155 7.95 1.35 -5.31
C HIS A 155 6.46 1.28 -4.98
N THR A 156 5.81 2.40 -4.68
CA THR A 156 4.37 2.43 -4.38
C THR A 156 3.51 2.22 -5.63
N LEU A 157 4.07 2.34 -6.84
CA LEU A 157 3.37 2.08 -8.10
C LEU A 157 2.89 0.62 -8.22
N VAL A 158 3.42 -0.30 -7.40
CA VAL A 158 2.88 -1.67 -7.29
C VAL A 158 1.40 -1.68 -6.90
N SER A 159 0.93 -0.68 -6.14
CA SER A 159 -0.49 -0.53 -5.82
C SER A 159 -1.37 -0.37 -7.06
N CYS A 160 -0.86 0.24 -8.14
CA CYS A 160 -1.56 0.28 -9.43
C CYS A 160 -1.76 -1.13 -9.99
N TRP A 161 -0.71 -1.95 -10.00
CA TRP A 161 -0.78 -3.32 -10.49
C TRP A 161 -1.72 -4.19 -9.65
N MET A 162 -1.77 -3.94 -8.34
CA MET A 162 -2.71 -4.58 -7.43
C MET A 162 -4.16 -4.18 -7.76
N ALA A 163 -4.42 -2.90 -8.04
CA ALA A 163 -5.74 -2.45 -8.49
C ALA A 163 -6.12 -3.04 -9.86
N LEU A 164 -5.19 -3.12 -10.81
CA LEU A 164 -5.44 -3.76 -12.12
C LEU A 164 -5.74 -5.26 -11.99
N PHE A 165 -5.08 -5.94 -11.03
CA PHE A 165 -5.41 -7.32 -10.68
C PHE A 165 -6.85 -7.43 -10.17
N LEU A 166 -7.28 -6.55 -9.26
CA LEU A 166 -8.66 -6.54 -8.74
C LEU A 166 -9.69 -6.32 -9.85
N TRP A 167 -9.42 -5.41 -10.79
CA TRP A 167 -10.29 -5.26 -11.96
C TRP A 167 -10.46 -6.56 -12.74
N SER A 168 -9.34 -7.20 -13.04
CA SER A 168 -9.32 -8.39 -13.88
C SER A 168 -9.94 -9.59 -13.16
N SER A 169 -9.74 -9.68 -11.84
CA SER A 169 -10.31 -10.74 -11.01
C SER A 169 -11.81 -10.61 -10.83
N VAL A 170 -12.34 -9.38 -10.78
CA VAL A 170 -13.79 -9.15 -10.60
C VAL A 170 -14.54 -9.20 -11.93
N THR A 171 -13.97 -8.60 -12.98
CA THR A 171 -14.69 -8.45 -14.25
C THR A 171 -14.49 -9.61 -15.21
N GLY A 172 -13.47 -10.45 -14.98
CA GLY A 172 -13.05 -11.48 -15.94
C GLY A 172 -12.56 -10.91 -17.27
N ARG A 173 -12.15 -9.63 -17.29
CA ARG A 173 -11.62 -8.94 -18.47
C ARG A 173 -10.16 -8.58 -18.27
N HIS A 174 -9.43 -8.37 -19.34
CA HIS A 174 -8.03 -7.99 -19.24
C HIS A 174 -7.87 -6.53 -18.77
N PHE A 175 -6.81 -6.26 -18.01
CA PHE A 175 -6.56 -4.95 -17.40
C PHE A 175 -6.37 -3.81 -18.42
N TRP A 176 -6.01 -4.09 -19.68
CA TRP A 176 -5.95 -3.07 -20.73
C TRP A 176 -7.33 -2.62 -21.23
N GLN A 177 -8.41 -3.26 -20.77
CA GLN A 177 -9.79 -2.92 -21.11
C GLN A 177 -10.46 -2.07 -20.01
N ILE A 178 -9.68 -1.52 -19.07
CA ILE A 178 -10.25 -0.69 -18.00
C ILE A 178 -10.94 0.56 -18.57
N PRO A 179 -12.15 0.91 -18.07
CA PRO A 179 -12.77 2.17 -18.40
C PRO A 179 -12.04 3.32 -17.71
N LYS A 180 -12.24 4.54 -18.22
CA LYS A 180 -11.63 5.76 -17.65
C LYS A 180 -11.91 5.94 -16.16
N THR A 181 -13.10 5.53 -15.70
CA THR A 181 -13.47 5.58 -14.27
C THR A 181 -12.58 4.69 -13.41
N TYR A 182 -12.24 3.49 -13.88
CA TYR A 182 -11.35 2.59 -13.16
C TYR A 182 -9.88 3.03 -13.26
N ALA A 183 -9.48 3.62 -14.39
CA ALA A 183 -8.15 4.22 -14.52
C ALA A 183 -7.92 5.35 -13.50
N LEU A 184 -8.95 6.19 -13.23
CA LEU A 184 -8.88 7.18 -12.15
C LEU A 184 -8.73 6.51 -10.78
N TRP A 185 -9.45 5.42 -10.53
CA TRP A 185 -9.29 4.64 -9.29
C TRP A 185 -7.87 4.10 -9.12
N VAL A 186 -7.27 3.53 -10.16
CA VAL A 186 -5.87 3.07 -10.16
C VAL A 186 -4.91 4.20 -9.78
N LEU A 187 -5.12 5.41 -10.33
CA LEU A 187 -4.35 6.59 -9.95
C LEU A 187 -4.56 6.99 -8.48
N ALA A 188 -5.79 6.93 -7.98
CA ALA A 188 -6.07 7.19 -6.57
C ALA A 188 -5.35 6.20 -5.65
N CYS A 189 -5.35 4.91 -5.97
CA CYS A 189 -4.59 3.90 -5.22
C CYS A 189 -3.11 4.29 -5.10
N TRP A 190 -2.49 4.73 -6.20
CA TRP A 190 -1.10 5.19 -6.14
C TRP A 190 -0.91 6.41 -5.25
N MET A 191 -1.80 7.40 -5.34
CA MET A 191 -1.74 8.59 -4.50
C MET A 191 -1.88 8.24 -3.02
N ILE A 192 -2.80 7.34 -2.66
CA ILE A 192 -3.06 6.94 -1.27
C ILE A 192 -1.85 6.23 -0.65
N PHE A 193 -1.23 5.30 -1.39
CA PHE A 193 -0.02 4.63 -0.92
C PHE A 193 1.15 5.61 -0.77
N ASN A 194 1.26 6.61 -1.65
CA ASN A 194 2.26 7.67 -1.50
C ASN A 194 1.97 8.60 -0.32
N ILE A 195 0.71 8.97 -0.04
CA ILE A 195 0.33 9.74 1.15
C ILE A 195 0.81 9.03 2.42
N PHE A 196 0.59 7.72 2.51
CA PHE A 196 1.09 6.92 3.63
C PHE A 196 2.63 6.87 3.67
N GLU A 197 3.30 6.59 2.55
CA GLU A 197 4.76 6.47 2.49
C GLU A 197 5.48 7.79 2.79
N PHE A 198 5.00 8.90 2.23
CA PHE A 198 5.52 10.24 2.49
C PHE A 198 5.20 10.69 3.92
N GLY A 199 3.97 10.46 4.35
CA GLY A 199 3.53 10.73 5.72
C GLY A 199 4.43 10.05 6.73
N ARG A 200 4.56 8.70 6.70
CA ARG A 200 5.28 7.95 7.75
C ARG A 200 6.76 8.35 7.90
N LYS A 201 7.39 8.86 6.83
CA LYS A 201 8.79 9.32 6.82
C LYS A 201 8.93 10.85 6.90
N THR A 202 7.88 11.54 7.33
CA THR A 202 7.90 12.96 7.69
C THR A 202 8.00 13.09 9.21
N LEU A 203 9.13 13.62 9.66
CA LEU A 203 9.51 13.67 11.07
C LEU A 203 9.48 15.10 11.61
N GLY A 204 9.33 15.24 12.93
CA GLY A 204 9.59 16.50 13.61
C GLY A 204 11.09 16.74 13.73
N LYS A 205 11.52 18.00 13.85
CA LYS A 205 12.95 18.38 13.97
C LYS A 205 13.68 17.61 15.08
N GLU A 206 12.99 17.31 16.17
CA GLU A 206 13.52 16.61 17.34
C GLU A 206 13.64 15.08 17.13
N GLU A 207 12.93 14.53 16.15
CA GLU A 207 12.92 13.08 15.83
C GLU A 207 13.95 12.69 14.77
N GLU A 208 14.61 13.68 14.16
CA GLU A 208 15.52 13.47 13.04
C GLU A 208 16.79 12.72 13.48
N GLN A 209 17.17 11.68 12.72
CA GLN A 209 18.33 10.82 13.02
C GLN A 209 19.32 10.84 11.87
N ASP A 210 20.60 11.14 12.09
CA ASP A 210 21.60 11.39 11.04
C ASP A 210 21.67 10.31 9.95
N LEU A 211 21.54 9.04 10.31
CA LEU A 211 21.64 7.89 9.39
C LEU A 211 20.32 7.53 8.71
N VAL A 212 19.22 8.22 9.02
CA VAL A 212 17.89 7.95 8.46
C VAL A 212 17.44 9.13 7.61
N GLU A 213 17.16 8.87 6.34
CA GLU A 213 16.55 9.85 5.45
C GLU A 213 15.06 10.04 5.75
N SER A 214 14.63 11.29 5.75
CA SER A 214 13.25 11.72 5.95
C SER A 214 12.89 12.78 4.90
N TYR A 215 11.61 12.89 4.57
CA TYR A 215 11.15 13.94 3.64
C TYR A 215 11.29 15.33 4.24
N SER A 216 11.13 15.44 5.56
CA SER A 216 11.30 16.66 6.33
C SER A 216 12.74 17.18 6.31
N LYS A 217 13.75 16.31 6.36
CA LYS A 217 15.15 16.69 6.15
C LYS A 217 15.42 17.23 4.75
N ARG A 218 14.87 16.58 3.73
CA ARG A 218 15.20 16.89 2.32
C ARG A 218 14.40 18.08 1.77
N LEU A 219 13.14 18.22 2.16
CA LEU A 219 12.20 19.20 1.61
C LEU A 219 11.77 20.27 2.63
N GLY A 220 12.17 20.15 3.90
CA GLY A 220 11.62 20.94 4.99
C GLY A 220 10.19 20.52 5.36
N SER A 221 9.65 21.10 6.43
CA SER A 221 8.28 20.83 6.89
C SER A 221 7.24 21.18 5.84
N TRP A 222 7.40 22.32 5.16
CA TRP A 222 6.52 22.79 4.10
C TRP A 222 6.53 21.89 2.87
N GLY A 223 7.70 21.48 2.39
CA GLY A 223 7.79 20.63 1.21
C GLY A 223 7.29 19.20 1.47
N ALA A 224 7.58 18.64 2.66
CA ALA A 224 7.08 17.33 3.06
C ALA A 224 5.54 17.34 3.19
N ALA A 225 4.97 18.31 3.90
CA ALA A 225 3.53 18.48 4.02
C ALA A 225 2.87 18.75 2.65
N GLY A 226 3.42 19.68 1.88
CA GLY A 226 2.90 20.07 0.57
C GLY A 226 2.84 18.91 -0.41
N SER A 227 3.87 18.04 -0.42
CA SER A 227 3.90 16.84 -1.27
C SER A 227 2.72 15.90 -0.98
N VAL A 228 2.47 15.62 0.31
CA VAL A 228 1.33 14.81 0.75
C VAL A 228 0.00 15.49 0.42
N LEU A 229 -0.12 16.80 0.65
CA LEU A 229 -1.36 17.54 0.39
C LEU A 229 -1.70 17.62 -1.10
N VAL A 230 -0.70 17.71 -1.98
CA VAL A 230 -0.91 17.62 -3.44
C VAL A 230 -1.46 16.25 -3.83
N MET A 231 -0.86 15.16 -3.32
CA MET A 231 -1.35 13.80 -3.56
C MET A 231 -2.77 13.61 -3.01
N ALA A 232 -3.05 14.16 -1.82
CA ALA A 232 -4.37 14.13 -1.20
C ALA A 232 -5.40 14.91 -2.01
N ALA A 233 -5.04 16.06 -2.58
CA ALA A 233 -5.91 16.83 -3.47
C ALA A 233 -6.27 16.06 -4.74
N ILE A 234 -5.30 15.35 -5.34
CA ILE A 234 -5.54 14.48 -6.51
C ILE A 234 -6.46 13.32 -6.13
N ALA A 235 -6.19 12.63 -5.01
CA ALA A 235 -7.05 11.54 -4.53
C ALA A 235 -8.47 12.03 -4.23
N ALA A 236 -8.61 13.19 -3.57
CA ALA A 236 -9.91 13.80 -3.29
C ALA A 236 -10.68 14.14 -4.57
N ALA A 237 -10.03 14.77 -5.55
CA ALA A 237 -10.65 15.10 -6.84
C ALA A 237 -11.16 13.84 -7.56
N ILE A 238 -10.40 12.74 -7.49
CA ILE A 238 -10.83 11.44 -8.02
C ILE A 238 -12.03 10.90 -7.25
N ALA A 239 -12.00 10.92 -5.90
CA ALA A 239 -13.11 10.46 -5.07
C ALA A 239 -14.41 11.23 -5.38
N PHE A 240 -14.35 12.56 -5.48
CA PHE A 240 -15.49 13.39 -5.85
C PHE A 240 -16.00 13.07 -7.27
N ARG A 241 -15.09 12.82 -8.21
CA ARG A 241 -15.46 12.44 -9.58
C ARG A 241 -16.15 11.07 -9.63
N LEU A 242 -15.66 10.10 -8.85
CA LEU A 242 -16.29 8.78 -8.70
C LEU A 242 -17.65 8.89 -8.01
N GLY A 243 -17.74 9.70 -6.96
CA GLY A 243 -19.00 10.01 -6.25
C GLY A 243 -20.09 10.49 -7.20
N HIS A 244 -19.76 11.47 -8.04
CA HIS A 244 -20.67 11.97 -9.07
C HIS A 244 -20.98 10.91 -10.15
N ALA A 245 -19.97 10.17 -10.63
CA ALA A 245 -20.15 9.16 -11.68
C ALA A 245 -21.06 8.00 -11.24
N PHE A 246 -20.96 7.59 -9.97
CA PHE A 246 -21.76 6.51 -9.40
C PHE A 246 -23.03 6.98 -8.69
N LYS A 247 -23.32 8.29 -8.71
CA LYS A 247 -24.47 8.91 -8.04
C LYS A 247 -24.54 8.55 -6.55
N LEU A 248 -23.40 8.62 -5.87
CA LEU A 248 -23.31 8.33 -4.43
C LEU A 248 -23.98 9.46 -3.63
N ARG A 249 -24.43 9.14 -2.41
CA ARG A 249 -25.14 10.10 -1.54
C ARG A 249 -24.25 11.24 -1.07
N GLU A 250 -24.87 12.35 -0.67
CA GLU A 250 -24.20 13.49 -0.01
C GLU A 250 -23.35 13.09 1.20
N PHE A 251 -23.78 12.05 1.93
CA PHE A 251 -23.03 11.51 3.06
C PHE A 251 -21.62 11.03 2.68
N PHE A 252 -21.45 10.43 1.50
CA PHE A 252 -20.12 10.05 0.97
C PHE A 252 -19.23 11.28 0.77
N LEU A 253 -19.78 12.34 0.16
CA LEU A 253 -19.05 13.57 -0.11
C LEU A 253 -18.61 14.25 1.19
N LEU A 254 -19.49 14.28 2.20
CA LEU A 254 -19.20 14.82 3.53
C LEU A 254 -18.10 14.04 4.25
N LEU A 255 -18.16 12.70 4.25
CA LEU A 255 -17.11 11.87 4.86
C LEU A 255 -15.76 12.05 4.17
N MET A 256 -15.75 12.09 2.83
CA MET A 256 -14.52 12.29 2.07
C MET A 256 -13.94 13.69 2.30
N ALA A 257 -14.78 14.72 2.32
CA ALA A 257 -14.37 16.09 2.64
C ALA A 257 -13.81 16.20 4.07
N ALA A 258 -14.44 15.53 5.05
CA ALA A 258 -13.96 15.50 6.42
C ALA A 258 -12.58 14.80 6.53
N LEU A 259 -12.39 13.66 5.85
CA LEU A 259 -11.12 12.94 5.82
C LEU A 259 -9.99 13.82 5.26
N VAL A 260 -10.25 14.49 4.13
CA VAL A 260 -9.29 15.42 3.51
C VAL A 260 -9.05 16.63 4.41
N GLY A 261 -10.10 17.18 5.02
CA GLY A 261 -10.00 18.31 5.94
C GLY A 261 -9.09 18.02 7.14
N VAL A 262 -9.23 16.84 7.77
CA VAL A 262 -8.34 16.40 8.86
C VAL A 262 -6.88 16.37 8.40
N LEU A 263 -6.61 15.82 7.21
CA LEU A 263 -5.25 15.74 6.67
C LEU A 263 -4.67 17.13 6.35
N VAL A 264 -5.47 18.02 5.76
CA VAL A 264 -5.09 19.41 5.46
C VAL A 264 -4.77 20.19 6.73
N LEU A 265 -5.62 20.08 7.76
CA LEU A 265 -5.39 20.74 9.04
C LEU A 265 -4.12 20.22 9.72
N ALA A 266 -3.96 18.90 9.81
CA ALA A 266 -2.77 18.30 10.42
C ALA A 266 -1.49 18.67 9.64
N GLY A 267 -1.54 18.63 8.31
CA GLY A 267 -0.43 19.01 7.43
C GLY A 267 -0.07 20.49 7.51
N GLY A 268 -1.07 21.38 7.57
CA GLY A 268 -0.86 22.82 7.71
C GLY A 268 -0.24 23.19 9.07
N VAL A 269 -0.73 22.61 10.16
CA VAL A 269 -0.15 22.81 11.50
C VAL A 269 1.30 22.30 11.53
N TYR A 270 1.57 21.13 10.97
CA TYR A 270 2.93 20.61 10.86
C TYR A 270 3.83 21.48 9.99
N ALA A 271 3.36 21.94 8.82
CA ALA A 271 4.15 22.77 7.91
C ALA A 271 4.67 24.04 8.59
N VAL A 272 3.83 24.70 9.38
CA VAL A 272 4.17 25.93 10.12
C VAL A 272 5.11 25.65 11.30
N THR A 273 4.86 24.59 12.07
CA THR A 273 5.58 24.34 13.34
C THR A 273 6.85 23.51 13.17
N GLY A 274 6.78 22.41 12.41
CA GLY A 274 7.88 21.47 12.20
C GLY A 274 8.32 20.69 13.44
N THR A 275 7.57 20.74 14.55
CA THR A 275 7.91 20.06 15.81
C THR A 275 7.34 18.63 15.89
N GLU A 276 7.89 17.80 16.76
CA GLU A 276 7.54 16.39 16.98
C GLU A 276 6.02 16.13 17.10
N ARG A 277 5.31 16.88 17.96
CA ARG A 277 3.88 16.61 18.23
C ARG A 277 3.01 16.78 16.96
N PRO A 278 3.02 17.94 16.27
CA PRO A 278 2.41 18.12 14.95
C PRO A 278 2.84 17.09 13.92
N ALA A 279 4.13 16.71 13.87
CA ALA A 279 4.61 15.69 12.95
C ALA A 279 3.93 14.35 13.22
N ARG A 280 3.86 13.93 14.48
CA ARG A 280 3.17 12.70 14.90
C ARG A 280 1.69 12.72 14.54
N THR A 281 0.99 13.81 14.82
CA THR A 281 -0.42 13.98 14.42
C THR A 281 -0.59 13.89 12.91
N PHE A 282 0.29 14.52 12.14
CA PHE A 282 0.28 14.47 10.68
C PHE A 282 0.52 13.05 10.15
N ARG A 283 1.48 12.30 10.71
CA ARG A 283 1.71 10.88 10.39
C ARG A 283 0.50 10.01 10.69
N THR A 284 -0.16 10.24 11.83
CA THR A 284 -1.41 9.56 12.18
C THR A 284 -2.49 9.89 11.16
N ALA A 285 -2.67 11.16 10.78
CA ALA A 285 -3.64 11.57 9.78
C ALA A 285 -3.38 10.90 8.41
N CYS A 286 -2.13 10.79 7.97
CA CYS A 286 -1.77 10.05 6.74
C CYS A 286 -2.11 8.56 6.83
N SER A 287 -1.89 7.94 8.00
CA SER A 287 -2.23 6.52 8.24
C SER A 287 -3.73 6.29 8.30
N THR A 288 -4.47 7.22 8.91
CA THR A 288 -5.94 7.24 8.89
C THR A 288 -6.45 7.42 7.46
N PHE A 289 -5.81 8.26 6.65
CA PHE A 289 -6.21 8.51 5.26
C PHE A 289 -6.22 7.22 4.42
N ILE A 290 -5.13 6.45 4.43
CA ILE A 290 -5.06 5.18 3.67
C ILE A 290 -6.12 4.16 4.14
N LEU A 291 -6.41 4.11 5.44
CA LEU A 291 -7.39 3.18 5.97
C LEU A 291 -8.83 3.59 5.61
N PHE A 292 -9.17 4.87 5.81
CA PHE A 292 -10.56 5.33 5.70
C PHE A 292 -10.96 5.74 4.29
N TYR A 293 -10.02 6.10 3.41
CA TYR A 293 -10.36 6.46 2.03
C TYR A 293 -11.08 5.29 1.32
N ASP A 294 -10.48 4.10 1.35
CA ASP A 294 -11.04 2.91 0.73
C ASP A 294 -12.34 2.48 1.44
N LEU A 295 -12.39 2.57 2.77
CA LEU A 295 -13.61 2.29 3.54
C LEU A 295 -14.78 3.21 3.15
N ILE A 296 -14.54 4.51 3.01
CA ILE A 296 -15.57 5.49 2.62
C ILE A 296 -16.06 5.19 1.20
N VAL A 297 -15.16 4.82 0.28
CA VAL A 297 -15.52 4.40 -1.09
C VAL A 297 -16.39 3.15 -1.05
N THR A 298 -16.04 2.16 -0.23
CA THR A 298 -16.84 0.95 -0.03
C THR A 298 -18.24 1.27 0.52
N LEU A 299 -18.33 2.05 1.60
CA LEU A 299 -19.61 2.40 2.23
C LEU A 299 -20.48 3.27 1.34
N GLY A 300 -19.88 4.28 0.70
CA GLY A 300 -20.59 5.24 -0.14
C GLY A 300 -21.22 4.60 -1.37
N ALA A 301 -20.68 3.49 -1.87
CA ALA A 301 -21.23 2.77 -3.01
C ALA A 301 -22.12 1.57 -2.63
N VAL A 302 -22.30 1.29 -1.33
CA VAL A 302 -23.31 0.34 -0.82
C VAL A 302 -24.60 1.07 -0.43
N PHE A 303 -24.50 2.27 0.16
CA PHE A 303 -25.63 3.05 0.66
C PHE A 303 -26.03 4.20 -0.26
#